data_AF-A0A6J4JVM1-F1
#
_entry.id   AF-A0A6J4JVM1-F1
#
_cell.length_a   1.000
_cell.length_b   1.000
_cell.length_c   1.000
_cell.angle_alpha   90.00
_cell.angle_beta   90.00
_cell.angle_gamma   90.00
#
_symmetry.space_group_name_H-M   'P 1'
#
loop_
_entity.id
_entity.type
_entity.pdbx_description
1 polymer ?
#
loop_
_entity_poly.entity_id
_entity_poly.type
_entity_poly.pdbx_seq_one_letter_code
_entity_poly.pdbx_strand_id
1 'polypeptide(L)'
;MVSKHFPVSLISSMLKQMILLGGRKAWLSFLFWIVLVGPAQAATELRVAIKQGVSRVQVGSSTKAIVRNSAGQEVGELAPLNAFNAQGGGGTVTLGQWRSKSLWIEPTANGVVWIGDRWYRGRTELVLTSGRLTAVNAVKLEDYLYSVLGSEMFPTWPLEALKSQAVAARSYALYKRSTSGNTVYDLG
;
A
#
# COMPACT_ATOMS: atom_id res chain seq x y z
N MET A 1 -22.90 -13.94 -24.78
CA MET A 1 -23.53 -14.32 -23.50
C MET A 1 -23.22 -15.79 -23.26
N VAL A 2 -22.09 -16.09 -22.61
CA VAL A 2 -21.58 -17.46 -22.43
C VAL A 2 -21.97 -17.90 -21.01
N SER A 3 -22.94 -18.79 -20.89
CA SER A 3 -23.31 -19.40 -19.61
C SER A 3 -22.24 -20.43 -19.23
N LYS A 4 -21.44 -20.08 -18.22
CA LYS A 4 -20.52 -21.03 -17.59
C LYS A 4 -21.38 -22.10 -16.88
N HIS A 5 -21.48 -23.28 -17.48
CA HIS A 5 -22.02 -24.46 -16.83
C HIS A 5 -21.07 -24.85 -15.70
N PHE A 6 -21.45 -24.54 -14.46
CA PHE A 6 -20.83 -25.09 -13.27
C PHE A 6 -21.07 -26.61 -13.23
N PRO A 7 -20.10 -27.44 -12.80
CA PRO A 7 -20.32 -28.86 -12.67
C PRO A 7 -21.12 -29.12 -11.39
N VAL A 8 -22.44 -29.03 -11.48
CA VAL A 8 -23.38 -29.34 -10.39
C VAL A 8 -23.20 -30.78 -9.87
N SER A 9 -22.60 -31.66 -10.69
CA SER A 9 -22.30 -33.05 -10.32
C SER A 9 -21.21 -33.20 -9.25
N LEU A 10 -20.28 -32.26 -9.15
CA LEU A 10 -19.25 -32.29 -8.09
C LEU A 10 -19.85 -31.90 -6.73
N ILE A 11 -20.75 -30.91 -6.72
CA ILE A 11 -21.42 -30.43 -5.50
C ILE A 11 -22.33 -31.51 -4.91
N SER A 12 -23.04 -32.27 -5.76
CA SER A 12 -23.93 -33.35 -5.31
C SER A 12 -23.18 -34.59 -4.80
N SER A 13 -22.01 -34.89 -5.36
CA SER A 13 -21.11 -35.95 -4.87
C SER A 13 -20.55 -35.61 -3.49
N MET A 14 -20.17 -34.35 -3.27
CA MET A 14 -19.65 -33.87 -1.98
C MET A 14 -20.71 -33.81 -0.88
N LEU A 15 -21.96 -33.51 -1.22
CA LEU A 15 -23.08 -33.54 -0.27
C LEU A 15 -23.34 -34.96 0.26
N LYS A 16 -23.20 -35.98 -0.60
CA LYS A 16 -23.33 -37.39 -0.20
C LYS A 16 -22.18 -37.86 0.70
N GLN A 17 -20.95 -37.41 0.44
CA GLN A 17 -19.80 -37.71 1.30
C GLN A 17 -19.89 -37.05 2.68
N MET A 18 -20.49 -35.85 2.79
CA MET A 18 -20.76 -35.19 4.08
C MET A 18 -21.77 -35.93 4.96
N ILE A 19 -22.72 -36.64 4.36
CA ILE A 19 -23.74 -37.42 5.09
C ILE A 19 -23.15 -38.76 5.57
N LEU A 20 -22.17 -39.32 4.86
CA LEU A 20 -21.49 -40.57 5.23
C LEU A 20 -20.49 -40.42 6.39
N LEU A 21 -19.92 -39.23 6.59
CA LEU A 21 -19.01 -38.91 7.70
C LEU A 21 -19.77 -38.25 8.86
N GLY A 22 -20.78 -38.95 9.37
CA GLY A 22 -21.52 -38.55 10.58
C GLY A 22 -20.61 -38.54 11.81
N GLY A 23 -20.15 -37.35 12.21
CA GLY A 23 -19.47 -37.15 13.49
C GLY A 23 -19.15 -35.69 13.78
N ARG A 24 -19.29 -35.28 15.06
CA ARG A 24 -19.05 -33.92 15.62
C ARG A 24 -17.72 -33.24 15.26
N LYS A 25 -16.83 -33.91 14.51
CA LYS A 25 -15.50 -33.43 14.11
C LYS A 25 -15.41 -33.03 12.63
N ALA A 26 -16.44 -33.26 11.81
CA ALA A 26 -16.45 -32.87 10.40
C ALA A 26 -16.31 -31.35 10.18
N TRP A 27 -16.80 -30.54 11.13
CA TRP A 27 -16.65 -29.07 11.09
C TRP A 27 -15.21 -28.61 11.35
N LEU A 28 -14.41 -29.38 12.09
CA LEU A 28 -12.99 -29.08 12.31
C LEU A 28 -12.18 -29.25 11.02
N SER A 29 -12.50 -30.25 10.20
CA SER A 29 -11.88 -30.46 8.89
C SER A 29 -12.21 -29.34 7.89
N PHE A 30 -13.43 -28.78 7.98
CA PHE A 30 -13.87 -27.66 7.15
C PHE A 30 -13.21 -26.33 7.57
N LEU A 31 -13.09 -26.08 8.88
CA LEU A 31 -12.31 -24.98 9.44
C LEU A 31 -10.83 -25.07 9.08
N PHE A 32 -10.25 -26.27 9.13
CA PHE A 32 -8.85 -26.52 8.78
C PHE A 32 -8.57 -26.20 7.29
N TRP A 33 -9.52 -26.50 6.40
CA TRP A 33 -9.42 -26.15 4.97
C TRP A 33 -9.58 -24.64 4.68
N ILE A 34 -10.43 -23.93 5.43
CA ILE A 34 -10.56 -22.46 5.31
C ILE A 34 -9.27 -21.76 5.74
N VAL A 35 -8.59 -22.29 6.78
CA VAL A 35 -7.31 -21.76 7.27
C VAL A 35 -6.15 -22.04 6.29
N LEU A 36 -6.18 -23.14 5.53
CA LEU A 36 -5.15 -23.49 4.54
C LEU A 36 -5.35 -22.81 3.17
N VAL A 37 -6.59 -22.47 2.79
CA VAL A 37 -6.92 -21.85 1.50
C VAL A 37 -7.08 -20.33 1.59
N GLY A 38 -7.13 -19.75 2.80
CA GLY A 38 -7.05 -18.30 2.96
C GLY A 38 -5.73 -17.80 2.36
N PRO A 39 -5.73 -17.15 1.18
CA PRO A 39 -4.51 -16.47 0.78
C PRO A 39 -4.33 -15.39 1.83
N ALA A 40 -3.17 -15.39 2.48
CA ALA A 40 -2.70 -14.21 3.19
C ALA A 40 -2.62 -13.10 2.14
N GLN A 41 -3.73 -12.39 1.92
CA GLN A 41 -3.80 -11.22 1.06
C GLN A 41 -3.12 -10.04 1.77
N ALA A 42 -1.87 -10.26 2.20
CA ALA A 42 -0.99 -9.17 2.54
C ALA A 42 -0.61 -8.53 1.21
N ALA A 43 -1.34 -7.47 0.84
CA ALA A 43 -0.94 -6.62 -0.27
C ALA A 43 0.50 -6.17 0.01
N THR A 44 1.43 -6.49 -0.91
CA THR A 44 2.83 -6.11 -0.75
C THR A 44 2.91 -4.59 -0.77
N GLU A 45 3.22 -3.99 0.39
CA GLU A 45 3.47 -2.56 0.52
C GLU A 45 4.92 -2.27 0.12
N LEU A 46 5.08 -1.25 -0.72
CA LEU A 46 6.34 -0.73 -1.22
C LEU A 46 6.55 0.67 -0.67
N ARG A 47 7.75 0.95 -0.16
CA ARG A 47 8.13 2.23 0.43
C ARG A 47 9.02 3.00 -0.55
N VAL A 48 8.54 4.11 -1.08
CA VAL A 48 9.24 4.92 -2.08
C VAL A 48 9.58 6.29 -1.49
N ALA A 49 10.85 6.64 -1.43
CA ALA A 49 11.25 7.97 -1.02
C ALA A 49 10.95 8.98 -2.14
N ILE A 50 10.08 9.94 -1.85
CA ILE A 50 9.64 10.95 -2.81
C ILE A 50 10.47 12.23 -2.71
N LYS A 51 10.80 12.64 -1.50
CA LYS A 51 11.73 13.73 -1.21
C LYS A 51 12.69 13.27 -0.11
N GLN A 52 13.99 13.46 -0.31
CA GLN A 52 15.02 13.00 0.61
C GLN A 52 15.88 14.17 1.06
N GLY A 53 16.25 14.20 2.34
CA GLY A 53 17.20 15.20 2.85
C GLY A 53 16.72 16.64 2.72
N VAL A 54 15.41 16.90 2.72
CA VAL A 54 14.86 18.26 2.62
C VAL A 54 14.71 18.89 4.00
N SER A 55 14.71 20.22 4.09
CA SER A 55 14.41 20.93 5.35
C SER A 55 12.90 21.03 5.58
N ARG A 56 12.13 21.19 4.49
CA ARG A 56 10.67 21.23 4.50
C ARG A 56 10.08 20.57 3.26
N VAL A 57 8.84 20.11 3.39
CA VAL A 57 8.00 19.69 2.24
C VAL A 57 6.54 20.03 2.55
N GLN A 58 5.77 20.44 1.55
CA GLN A 58 4.33 20.61 1.70
C GLN A 58 3.62 19.27 1.55
N VAL A 59 2.71 18.97 2.48
CA VAL A 59 1.94 17.72 2.48
C VAL A 59 0.47 18.03 2.69
N GLY A 60 -0.38 17.48 1.84
CA GLY A 60 -1.83 17.63 1.93
C GLY A 60 -2.53 16.33 1.56
N SER A 61 -3.86 16.30 1.63
CA SER A 61 -4.64 15.12 1.27
C SER A 61 -5.85 15.52 0.43
N SER A 62 -6.22 14.70 -0.55
CA SER A 62 -7.43 14.96 -1.37
C SER A 62 -8.73 14.71 -0.59
N THR A 63 -8.66 13.88 0.44
CA THR A 63 -9.75 13.55 1.37
C THR A 63 -9.32 13.87 2.81
N LYS A 64 -10.20 13.67 3.78
CA LYS A 64 -9.79 13.72 5.19
C LYS A 64 -8.67 12.71 5.40
N ALA A 65 -7.57 13.12 6.03
CA ALA A 65 -6.48 12.20 6.37
C ALA A 65 -6.27 12.13 7.86
N ILE A 66 -6.00 10.93 8.38
CA ILE A 66 -5.65 10.72 9.76
C ILE A 66 -4.13 10.88 9.90
N VAL A 67 -3.71 11.67 10.89
CA VAL A 67 -2.30 11.85 11.24
C VAL A 67 -1.97 10.93 12.41
N ARG A 68 -1.02 10.01 12.23
CA ARG A 68 -0.55 9.11 13.29
C ARG A 68 0.91 9.36 13.63
N ASN A 69 1.27 9.16 14.89
CA ASN A 69 2.67 9.24 15.33
C ASN A 69 3.43 7.92 15.09
N SER A 70 4.72 7.89 15.46
CA SER A 70 5.56 6.69 15.36
C SER A 70 5.10 5.50 16.22
N ALA A 71 4.21 5.71 17.19
CA ALA A 71 3.60 4.65 18.00
C ALA A 71 2.26 4.16 17.41
N GLY A 72 1.85 4.67 16.24
CA GLY A 72 0.58 4.33 15.59
C GLY A 72 -0.65 5.02 16.19
N GLN A 73 -0.46 5.88 17.19
CA GLN A 73 -1.54 6.63 17.83
C GLN A 73 -1.99 7.76 16.91
N GLU A 74 -3.30 7.94 16.80
CA GLU A 74 -3.90 9.07 16.12
C GLU A 74 -3.65 10.35 16.93
N VAL A 75 -2.99 11.33 16.31
CA VAL A 75 -2.65 12.61 16.94
C VAL A 75 -3.45 13.77 16.36
N GLY A 76 -4.13 13.57 15.23
CA GLY A 76 -5.04 14.53 14.64
C GLY A 76 -5.41 14.19 13.21
N GLU A 77 -5.91 15.19 12.49
CA GLU A 77 -6.50 15.00 11.17
C GLU A 77 -6.16 16.17 10.23
N LEU A 78 -5.94 15.87 8.96
CA LEU A 78 -5.85 16.88 7.89
C LEU A 78 -7.22 17.03 7.22
N ALA A 79 -7.67 18.27 7.10
CA ALA A 79 -8.80 18.59 6.25
C ALA A 79 -8.48 18.35 4.76
N PRO A 80 -9.45 17.91 3.95
CA PRO A 80 -9.27 17.73 2.51
C PRO A 80 -8.79 19.02 1.84
N LEU A 81 -7.93 18.87 0.83
CA LEU A 81 -7.42 19.94 -0.05
C LEU A 81 -6.64 21.05 0.67
N ASN A 82 -6.30 20.86 1.94
CA ASN A 82 -5.41 21.75 2.68
C ASN A 82 -4.00 21.14 2.76
N ALA A 83 -3.00 21.95 2.43
CA ALA A 83 -1.59 21.58 2.51
C ALA A 83 -0.93 22.19 3.75
N PHE A 84 -0.13 21.39 4.43
CA PHE A 84 0.61 21.75 5.63
C PHE A 84 2.11 21.65 5.35
N ASN A 85 2.89 22.52 5.99
CA ASN A 85 4.34 22.43 5.89
C ASN A 85 4.86 21.41 6.90
N ALA A 86 5.43 20.33 6.40
CA ALA A 86 6.24 19.42 7.17
C ALA A 86 7.67 19.97 7.27
N GLN A 87 8.26 19.92 8.46
CA GLN A 87 9.63 20.38 8.70
C GLN A 87 10.37 19.39 9.59
N GLY A 88 11.64 19.16 9.27
CA GLY A 88 12.53 18.36 10.11
C GLY A 88 13.43 19.24 10.96
N GLY A 89 13.52 18.95 12.27
CA GLY A 89 14.40 19.69 13.17
C GLY A 89 14.38 19.17 14.60
N GLY A 90 15.52 19.27 15.30
CA GLY A 90 15.64 18.87 16.70
C GLY A 90 15.26 17.41 16.97
N GLY A 91 15.57 16.49 16.04
CA GLY A 91 15.28 15.06 16.17
C GLY A 91 13.83 14.66 15.95
N THR A 92 12.98 15.58 15.50
CA THR A 92 11.55 15.34 15.24
C THR A 92 11.09 15.93 13.91
N VAL A 93 10.01 15.37 13.38
CA VAL A 93 9.19 15.95 12.33
C VAL A 93 8.04 16.74 12.95
N THR A 94 7.82 17.94 12.43
CA THR A 94 6.66 18.78 12.75
C THR A 94 5.77 18.90 11.52
N LEU A 95 4.47 18.69 11.67
CA LEU A 95 3.45 18.93 10.65
C LEU A 95 2.33 19.76 11.29
N GLY A 96 2.25 21.05 10.96
CA GLY A 96 1.33 21.96 11.66
C GLY A 96 1.61 21.98 13.17
N GLN A 97 0.64 21.53 13.97
CA GLN A 97 0.74 21.44 15.43
C GLN A 97 1.30 20.11 15.95
N TRP A 98 1.36 19.08 15.10
CA TRP A 98 1.78 17.74 15.51
C TRP A 98 3.29 17.60 15.39
N ARG A 99 3.91 16.99 16.40
CA ARG A 99 5.35 16.78 16.46
C ARG A 99 5.67 15.37 16.95
N SER A 100 6.49 14.64 16.20
CA SER A 100 6.91 13.27 16.56
C SER A 100 8.20 12.88 15.85
N LYS A 101 8.77 11.70 16.14
CA LYS A 101 9.93 11.16 15.40
C LYS A 101 9.57 10.81 13.94
N SER A 102 8.34 10.34 13.75
CA SER A 102 7.73 10.07 12.46
C SER A 102 6.24 10.41 12.52
N LEU A 103 5.69 10.90 11.41
CA LEU A 103 4.27 11.19 11.26
C LEU A 103 3.74 10.52 10.00
N TRP A 104 2.70 9.71 10.15
CA TRP A 104 1.97 9.09 9.06
C TRP A 104 0.77 9.96 8.68
N ILE A 105 0.55 10.14 7.38
CA ILE A 105 -0.63 10.74 6.79
C ILE A 105 -1.38 9.65 6.03
N GLU A 106 -2.56 9.27 6.53
CA GLU A 106 -3.38 8.19 5.99
C GLU A 106 -4.69 8.77 5.43
N PRO A 107 -4.81 8.94 4.09
CA PRO A 107 -6.03 9.46 3.49
C PRO A 107 -7.18 8.46 3.63
N THR A 108 -8.37 8.97 3.93
CA THR A 108 -9.60 8.16 3.96
C THR A 108 -10.17 7.95 2.57
N ALA A 109 -11.09 7.00 2.42
CA ALA A 109 -11.84 6.77 1.18
C ALA A 109 -10.96 6.57 -0.08
N ASN A 110 -9.80 5.91 0.07
CA ASN A 110 -8.80 5.71 -1.00
C ASN A 110 -8.32 7.02 -1.63
N GLY A 111 -8.27 8.10 -0.85
CA GLY A 111 -7.70 9.38 -1.27
C GLY A 111 -6.20 9.31 -1.58
N VAL A 112 -5.67 10.43 -2.06
CA VAL A 112 -4.27 10.60 -2.42
C VAL A 112 -3.61 11.67 -1.56
N VAL A 113 -2.31 11.53 -1.32
CA VAL A 113 -1.51 12.50 -0.54
C VAL A 113 -0.72 13.37 -1.49
N TRP A 114 -0.81 14.69 -1.33
CA TRP A 114 0.05 15.65 -2.02
C TRP A 114 1.40 15.67 -1.32
N ILE A 115 2.50 15.54 -2.06
CA ILE A 115 3.86 15.65 -1.52
C ILE A 115 4.65 16.60 -2.42
N GLY A 116 4.79 17.85 -1.98
CA GLY A 116 5.51 18.90 -2.69
C GLY A 116 4.80 19.37 -3.96
N ASP A 117 4.85 18.55 -5.00
CA ASP A 117 4.52 18.89 -6.39
C ASP A 117 3.59 17.88 -7.09
N ARG A 118 3.25 16.76 -6.43
CA ARG A 118 2.47 15.69 -7.05
C ARG A 118 1.60 14.94 -6.03
N TRP A 119 0.52 14.35 -6.52
CA TRP A 119 -0.36 13.45 -5.78
C TRP A 119 0.11 12.00 -5.85
N TYR A 120 0.12 11.31 -4.71
CA TYR A 120 0.55 9.93 -4.57
C TYR A 120 -0.55 9.08 -3.93
N ARG A 121 -0.72 7.85 -4.44
CA ARG A 121 -1.64 6.86 -3.86
C ARG A 121 -1.06 6.29 -2.56
N GLY A 122 -1.93 5.72 -1.74
CA GLY A 122 -1.53 5.14 -0.46
C GLY A 122 -1.31 6.21 0.60
N ARG A 123 -0.46 5.89 1.58
CA ARG A 123 -0.18 6.75 2.74
C ARG A 123 1.23 7.30 2.66
N THR A 124 1.51 8.31 3.46
CA THR A 124 2.83 8.95 3.47
C THR A 124 3.39 8.96 4.88
N GLU A 125 4.64 8.54 5.02
CA GLU A 125 5.43 8.70 6.23
C GLU A 125 6.36 9.90 6.07
N LEU A 126 6.33 10.79 7.05
CA LEU A 126 7.31 11.85 7.21
C LEU A 126 8.24 11.46 8.35
N VAL A 127 9.51 11.27 8.04
CA VAL A 127 10.50 10.76 8.99
C VAL A 127 11.83 11.49 8.82
N LEU A 128 12.64 11.52 9.88
CA LEU A 128 14.00 12.03 9.77
C LEU A 128 14.98 10.93 9.35
N THR A 129 15.77 11.21 8.32
CA THR A 129 16.93 10.41 7.92
C THR A 129 18.17 11.29 8.04
N SER A 130 19.15 10.88 8.85
CA SER A 130 20.38 11.66 9.09
C SER A 130 20.11 13.12 9.50
N GLY A 131 19.07 13.34 10.33
CA GLY A 131 18.68 14.66 10.84
C GLY A 131 17.91 15.55 9.84
N ARG A 132 17.62 15.06 8.62
CA ARG A 132 16.89 15.79 7.59
C ARG A 132 15.59 15.08 7.24
N LEU A 133 14.61 15.83 6.73
CA LEU A 133 13.28 15.29 6.44
C LEU A 133 13.31 14.42 5.18
N THR A 134 12.69 13.25 5.28
CA THR A 134 12.40 12.35 4.18
C THR A 134 10.90 12.10 4.15
N ALA A 135 10.28 12.31 2.98
CA ALA A 135 8.90 11.94 2.72
C ALA A 135 8.87 10.61 1.97
N VAL A 136 8.31 9.59 2.59
CA VAL A 136 8.21 8.23 2.07
C VAL A 136 6.76 7.93 1.75
N ASN A 137 6.47 7.61 0.50
CA ASN A 137 5.17 7.09 0.12
C ASN A 137 5.14 5.57 0.35
N ALA A 138 4.20 5.11 1.17
CA ALA A 138 3.92 3.69 1.36
C ALA A 138 2.66 3.33 0.58
N VAL A 139 2.84 2.50 -0.44
CA VAL A 139 1.83 2.23 -1.46
C VAL A 139 1.79 0.75 -1.79
N LYS A 140 0.62 0.22 -2.15
CA LYS A 140 0.52 -1.16 -2.62
C LYS A 140 1.28 -1.30 -3.94
N LEU A 141 2.00 -2.40 -4.11
CA LEU A 141 2.80 -2.65 -5.31
C LEU A 141 2.00 -2.47 -6.61
N GLU A 142 0.75 -2.94 -6.65
CA GLU A 142 -0.12 -2.79 -7.83
C GLU A 142 -0.43 -1.32 -8.13
N ASP A 143 -0.72 -0.52 -7.11
CA ASP A 143 -0.99 0.93 -7.27
C ASP A 143 0.27 1.70 -7.71
N TYR A 144 1.44 1.26 -7.25
CA TYR A 144 2.73 1.76 -7.73
C TYR A 144 2.93 1.44 -9.21
N LEU A 145 2.70 0.20 -9.63
CA LEU A 145 2.83 -0.23 -11.03
C LEU A 145 1.90 0.57 -11.96
N TYR A 146 0.65 0.78 -11.57
CA TYR A 146 -0.27 1.63 -12.34
C TYR A 146 0.27 3.06 -12.51
N SER A 147 0.92 3.60 -11.48
CA SER A 147 1.49 4.94 -11.51
C SER A 147 2.72 5.01 -12.42
N VAL A 148 3.62 4.03 -12.34
CA VAL A 148 4.83 3.94 -13.18
C VAL A 148 4.46 3.77 -14.65
N LEU A 149 3.62 2.79 -14.97
CA LEU A 149 3.23 2.51 -16.35
C LEU A 149 2.52 3.70 -17.00
N GLY A 150 1.62 4.36 -16.27
CA GLY A 150 0.94 5.55 -16.76
C GLY A 150 1.85 6.75 -16.99
N SER A 151 3.02 6.80 -16.34
CA SER A 151 3.99 7.88 -16.51
C SER A 151 5.04 7.62 -17.60
N GLU A 152 5.33 6.35 -17.92
CA GLU A 152 6.42 5.98 -18.83
C GLU A 152 5.93 5.47 -20.19
N MET A 153 4.66 5.03 -20.29
CA MET A 153 4.13 4.41 -21.51
C MET A 153 2.88 5.14 -22.01
N PHE A 154 2.80 5.32 -23.33
CA PHE A 154 1.56 5.79 -23.93
C PHE A 154 0.51 4.67 -23.93
N PRO A 155 -0.75 4.95 -23.59
CA PRO A 155 -1.83 3.94 -23.58
C PRO A 155 -2.06 3.27 -24.94
N THR A 156 -1.63 3.91 -26.04
CA THR A 156 -1.76 3.41 -27.41
C THR A 156 -0.65 2.44 -27.83
N TRP A 157 0.34 2.19 -26.97
CA TRP A 157 1.38 1.21 -27.27
C TRP A 157 0.82 -0.21 -27.32
N PRO A 158 1.50 -1.13 -28.03
CA PRO A 158 1.08 -2.52 -28.11
C PRO A 158 0.88 -3.12 -26.70
N LEU A 159 -0.21 -3.86 -26.53
CA LEU A 159 -0.56 -4.47 -25.24
C LEU A 159 0.58 -5.34 -24.68
N GLU A 160 1.31 -6.04 -25.55
CA GLU A 160 2.45 -6.86 -25.13
C GLU A 160 3.61 -6.01 -24.59
N ALA A 161 3.82 -4.79 -25.11
CA ALA A 161 4.81 -3.88 -24.55
C ALA A 161 4.41 -3.43 -23.14
N LEU A 162 3.13 -3.07 -22.93
CA LEU A 162 2.61 -2.69 -21.62
C LEU A 162 2.78 -3.82 -20.60
N LYS A 163 2.49 -5.07 -21.00
CA LYS A 163 2.70 -6.26 -20.16
C LYS A 163 4.17 -6.48 -19.83
N SER A 164 5.06 -6.38 -20.82
CA SER A 164 6.50 -6.53 -20.61
C SER A 164 7.04 -5.49 -19.62
N GLN A 165 6.65 -4.22 -19.75
CA GLN A 165 7.03 -3.18 -18.79
C GLN A 165 6.47 -3.45 -17.40
N ALA A 166 5.21 -3.89 -17.28
CA ALA A 166 4.63 -4.27 -15.98
C ALA A 166 5.45 -5.35 -15.27
N VAL A 167 5.88 -6.37 -16.02
CA VAL A 167 6.73 -7.45 -15.48
C VAL A 167 8.10 -6.91 -15.08
N ALA A 168 8.72 -6.08 -15.92
CA ALA A 168 10.02 -5.47 -15.64
C ALA A 168 9.98 -4.57 -14.40
N ALA A 169 9.03 -3.64 -14.33
CA ALA A 169 8.84 -2.73 -13.21
C ALA A 169 8.54 -3.49 -11.90
N ARG A 170 7.72 -4.55 -11.95
CA ARG A 170 7.42 -5.39 -10.78
C ARG A 170 8.68 -6.10 -10.29
N SER A 171 9.42 -6.71 -11.22
CA SER A 171 10.65 -7.44 -10.92
C SER A 171 11.68 -6.51 -10.28
N TYR A 172 11.84 -5.31 -10.84
CA TYR A 172 12.72 -4.29 -10.29
C TYR A 172 12.30 -3.85 -8.89
N ALA A 173 11.03 -3.49 -8.69
CA ALA A 173 10.52 -3.04 -7.39
C ALA A 173 10.71 -4.12 -6.29
N LEU A 174 10.39 -5.37 -6.61
CA LEU A 174 10.55 -6.49 -5.67
C LEU A 174 12.02 -6.79 -5.37
N TYR A 175 12.87 -6.76 -6.40
CA TYR A 175 14.32 -6.95 -6.23
C TYR A 175 14.91 -5.86 -5.34
N LYS A 176 14.55 -4.59 -5.57
CA LYS A 176 15.01 -3.47 -4.75
C LYS A 176 14.53 -3.58 -3.31
N ARG A 177 13.27 -3.95 -3.10
CA ARG A 177 12.71 -4.21 -1.76
C ARG A 177 13.43 -5.35 -1.03
N SER A 178 13.80 -6.44 -1.71
CA SER A 178 14.48 -7.58 -1.07
C SER A 178 15.96 -7.34 -0.81
N THR A 179 16.59 -6.44 -1.56
CA THR A 179 18.04 -6.17 -1.47
C THR A 179 18.38 -4.83 -0.79
N SER A 180 17.38 -3.99 -0.53
CA SER A 180 17.59 -2.71 0.15
C SER A 180 18.11 -2.93 1.57
N GLY A 181 19.29 -2.39 1.87
CA GLY A 181 19.78 -2.28 3.25
C GLY A 181 19.19 -1.08 4.01
N ASN A 182 18.34 -0.28 3.35
CA ASN A 182 17.71 0.89 3.94
C ASN A 182 16.43 0.49 4.69
N THR A 183 16.33 0.86 5.96
CA THR A 183 15.18 0.54 6.83
C THR A 183 14.01 1.52 6.68
N VAL A 184 14.22 2.64 5.98
CA VAL A 184 13.27 3.74 5.82
C VAL A 184 12.50 3.63 4.49
N TYR A 185 13.12 3.12 3.43
CA TYR A 185 12.47 2.95 2.12
C TYR A 185 13.14 1.86 1.26
N ASP A 186 12.39 1.36 0.29
CA ASP A 186 12.80 0.30 -0.65
C ASP A 186 13.36 0.89 -1.97
N LEU A 187 12.74 1.97 -2.42
CA LEU A 187 13.09 2.73 -3.63
C LEU A 187 13.29 4.20 -3.27
N GLY A 188 14.20 4.90 -3.95
CA GLY A 188 14.46 6.32 -3.70
C GLY A 188 14.91 7.08 -4.92
#